data_AF-A0A3D1BYV5-F1
#
_entry.id   AF-A0A3D1BYV5-F1
#
_cell.length_a   1.000
_cell.length_b   1.000
_cell.length_c   1.000
_cell.angle_alpha   90.00
_cell.angle_beta   90.00
_cell.angle_gamma   90.00
#
_symmetry.space_group_name_H-M   'P 1'
#
loop_
_entity.id
_entity.type
_entity.pdbx_description
1 polymer ?
#
loop_
_entity_poly.entity_id
_entity_poly.type
_entity_poly.pdbx_seq_one_letter_code
_entity_poly.pdbx_strand_id
1 'polypeptide(L)'
;MSNDSIIIHGHLLKEAREDLNLSIDDVARRLTLNNKHIISMEENKKDGFVSFQIKLISIRKYAAFLELDIDSIIEDTKNKTRSLNLPEPGEEIHTDVSNNLSEKKIFLLTKDK
;
A
#
# COMPACT_ATOMS: atom_id res chain seq x y z
N MET A 1 6.13 5.98 17.77
CA MET A 1 5.08 6.33 16.78
C MET A 1 3.93 5.34 16.97
N SER A 2 2.73 5.83 17.28
CA SER A 2 1.56 4.97 17.49
C SER A 2 1.09 4.40 16.16
N ASN A 3 0.92 3.08 16.09
CA ASN A 3 0.50 2.35 14.89
C ASN A 3 -1.02 2.38 14.68
N ASP A 4 -1.74 3.24 15.42
CA ASP A 4 -3.21 3.29 15.48
C ASP A 4 -3.89 3.70 14.16
N SER A 5 -3.10 3.91 13.12
CA SER A 5 -3.55 4.36 11.81
C SER A 5 -3.41 3.32 10.71
N ILE A 6 -2.96 2.11 11.04
CA ILE A 6 -2.76 1.05 10.06
C ILE A 6 -3.77 -0.07 10.33
N ILE A 7 -4.61 -0.34 9.35
CA ILE A 7 -5.52 -1.50 9.33
C ILE A 7 -4.92 -2.56 8.39
N ILE A 8 -4.95 -3.82 8.82
CA ILE A 8 -4.43 -4.95 8.05
C ILE A 8 -5.60 -5.89 7.75
N HIS A 9 -5.87 -6.10 6.47
CA HIS A 9 -6.89 -7.00 5.95
C HIS A 9 -6.31 -8.40 5.70
N GLY A 10 -5.91 -9.08 6.78
CA GLY A 10 -5.21 -10.37 6.72
C GLY A 10 -5.99 -11.49 6.02
N HIS A 11 -7.32 -11.43 6.03
CA HIS A 11 -8.18 -12.42 5.37
C HIS A 11 -7.93 -12.49 3.86
N LEU A 12 -7.56 -11.38 3.20
CA LEU A 12 -7.25 -11.36 1.77
C LEU A 12 -6.01 -12.20 1.42
N LEU A 13 -5.02 -12.25 2.32
CA LEU A 13 -3.85 -13.13 2.15
C LEU A 13 -4.26 -14.60 2.23
N LYS A 14 -5.20 -14.92 3.14
CA LYS A 14 -5.71 -16.28 3.33
C LYS A 14 -6.49 -16.75 2.12
N GLU A 15 -7.43 -15.94 1.64
CA GLU A 15 -8.26 -16.22 0.47
C GLU A 15 -7.39 -16.49 -0.75
N ALA A 16 -6.46 -15.57 -1.07
CA ALA A 16 -5.56 -15.74 -2.21
C ALA A 16 -4.64 -16.97 -2.07
N ARG A 17 -4.15 -17.30 -0.86
CA ARG A 17 -3.40 -18.54 -0.63
C ARG A 17 -4.25 -19.77 -0.95
N GLU A 18 -5.50 -19.78 -0.50
CA GLU A 18 -6.43 -20.89 -0.68
C GLU A 18 -6.86 -21.05 -2.14
N ASP A 19 -7.07 -19.94 -2.86
CA ASP A 19 -7.37 -19.92 -4.30
C ASP A 19 -6.22 -20.48 -5.15
N LEU A 20 -4.97 -20.30 -4.70
CA LEU A 20 -3.78 -20.88 -5.32
C LEU A 20 -3.50 -22.32 -4.83
N ASN A 21 -4.38 -22.91 -4.02
CA ASN A 21 -4.23 -24.23 -3.40
C ASN A 21 -2.91 -24.41 -2.61
N LEU A 22 -2.38 -23.33 -2.02
CA LEU A 22 -1.15 -23.36 -1.24
C LEU A 22 -1.44 -23.72 0.23
N SER A 23 -0.67 -24.67 0.77
CA SER A 23 -0.73 -24.94 2.21
C SER A 23 0.02 -23.86 3.00
N ILE A 24 -0.29 -23.75 4.29
CA ILE A 24 0.46 -22.89 5.22
C ILE A 24 1.95 -23.26 5.19
N ASP A 25 2.28 -24.55 5.11
CA ASP A 25 3.66 -25.02 5.08
C ASP A 25 4.39 -24.59 3.79
N ASP A 26 3.71 -24.56 2.64
CA ASP A 26 4.31 -24.13 1.37
C ASP A 26 4.72 -22.65 1.45
N VAL A 27 3.81 -21.81 1.94
CA VAL A 27 4.06 -20.39 2.13
C VAL A 27 5.15 -20.16 3.17
N ALA A 28 5.08 -20.86 4.31
CA ALA A 28 6.06 -20.76 5.38
C ALA A 28 7.48 -21.07 4.87
N ARG A 29 7.64 -22.18 4.12
CA ARG A 29 8.92 -22.54 3.50
C ARG A 29 9.39 -21.48 2.51
N ARG A 30 8.51 -20.99 1.64
CA ARG A 30 8.85 -19.99 0.61
C ARG A 30 9.26 -18.65 1.21
N LEU A 31 8.58 -18.21 2.27
CA LEU A 31 8.84 -16.94 2.93
C LEU A 31 9.92 -17.02 4.02
N THR A 32 10.47 -18.21 4.30
CA THR A 32 11.39 -18.50 5.40
C THR A 32 10.81 -18.07 6.77
N LEU A 33 9.53 -18.36 6.97
CA LEU A 33 8.77 -18.06 8.18
C LEU A 33 8.26 -19.35 8.83
N ASN A 34 7.89 -19.27 10.11
CA ASN A 34 7.16 -20.33 10.79
C ASN A 34 5.67 -20.24 10.45
N ASN A 35 4.96 -21.37 10.39
CA ASN A 35 3.51 -21.46 10.23
C ASN A 35 2.74 -20.53 11.17
N LYS A 36 3.20 -20.36 12.42
CA LYS A 36 2.60 -19.42 13.38
C LYS A 36 2.59 -17.98 12.85
N HIS A 37 3.64 -17.56 12.15
CA HIS A 37 3.68 -16.23 11.52
C HIS A 37 2.67 -16.11 10.38
N ILE A 38 2.53 -17.16 9.55
CA ILE A 38 1.56 -17.17 8.44
C ILE A 38 0.13 -17.02 8.98
N ILE A 39 -0.25 -17.86 9.94
CA ILE A 39 -1.56 -17.81 10.59
C ILE A 39 -1.78 -16.45 11.27
N SER A 40 -0.78 -15.94 11.99
CA SER A 40 -0.86 -14.65 12.66
C SER A 40 -1.06 -13.48 11.69
N MET A 41 -0.46 -13.52 10.50
CA MET A 41 -0.71 -12.53 9.44
C MET A 41 -2.13 -12.65 8.86
N GLU A 42 -2.57 -13.87 8.54
CA GLU A 42 -3.90 -14.15 7.98
C GLU A 42 -5.04 -13.76 8.94
N GLU A 43 -4.85 -13.98 10.25
CA GLU A 43 -5.83 -13.64 11.28
C GLU A 43 -5.61 -12.23 11.87
N ASN A 44 -4.65 -11.48 11.34
CA ASN A 44 -4.22 -10.17 11.85
C ASN A 44 -3.88 -10.17 13.36
N LYS A 45 -3.35 -11.26 13.90
CA LYS A 45 -2.88 -11.37 15.29
C LYS A 45 -1.46 -10.81 15.46
N LYS A 46 -1.03 -10.56 16.69
CA LYS A 46 0.34 -10.08 17.00
C LYS A 46 1.31 -11.23 17.30
N ASP A 47 0.79 -12.44 17.42
CA ASP A 47 1.51 -13.59 17.94
C ASP A 47 2.70 -13.97 17.06
N GLY A 48 3.80 -14.37 17.70
CA GLY A 48 5.04 -14.81 17.04
C GLY A 48 5.95 -13.67 16.58
N PHE A 49 5.44 -12.45 16.37
CA PHE A 49 6.27 -11.33 15.93
C PHE A 49 6.86 -10.54 17.10
N VAL A 50 8.16 -10.25 17.01
CA VAL A 50 8.88 -9.42 17.98
C VAL A 50 8.48 -7.94 17.94
N SER A 51 7.93 -7.49 16.81
CA SER A 51 7.41 -6.13 16.66
C SER A 51 6.38 -6.03 15.54
N PHE A 52 5.55 -4.98 15.60
CA PHE A 52 4.57 -4.68 14.55
C PHE A 52 5.24 -4.38 13.20
N GLN A 53 6.41 -3.74 13.20
CA GLN A 53 7.14 -3.41 11.98
C GLN A 53 7.64 -4.68 11.26
N ILE A 54 8.11 -5.67 12.01
CA ILE A 54 8.52 -6.97 11.43
C ILE A 54 7.30 -7.74 10.88
N LYS A 55 6.14 -7.67 11.56
CA LYS A 55 4.88 -8.18 11.01
C LYS A 55 4.54 -7.49 9.69
N LEU A 56 4.64 -6.16 9.61
CA LEU A 56 4.33 -5.38 8.40
C LEU A 56 5.25 -5.73 7.22
N ILE A 57 6.55 -5.91 7.48
CA ILE A 57 7.52 -6.36 6.47
C ILE A 57 7.17 -7.77 5.99
N SER A 58 6.81 -8.67 6.91
CA SER A 58 6.40 -10.04 6.58
C SER A 58 5.13 -10.06 5.72
N ILE A 59 4.15 -9.20 6.03
CA ILE A 59 2.93 -9.05 5.22
C ILE A 59 3.25 -8.56 3.82
N ARG A 60 4.11 -7.54 3.67
CA ARG A 60 4.54 -7.06 2.35
C ARG A 60 5.19 -8.16 1.51
N LYS A 61 6.04 -8.98 2.13
CA LYS A 61 6.65 -10.14 1.46
C LYS A 61 5.60 -11.18 1.06
N TYR A 62 4.60 -11.40 1.91
CA TYR A 62 3.54 -12.37 1.63
C TYR A 62 2.64 -11.89 0.47
N ALA A 63 2.19 -10.64 0.51
CA ALA A 63 1.41 -10.03 -0.58
C ALA A 63 2.18 -10.07 -1.92
N ALA A 64 3.47 -9.71 -1.91
CA ALA A 64 4.31 -9.78 -3.11
C ALA A 64 4.48 -11.20 -3.64
N PHE A 65 4.55 -12.20 -2.75
CA PHE A 65 4.62 -13.62 -3.15
C PHE A 65 3.31 -14.11 -3.79
N LEU A 66 2.17 -13.62 -3.31
CA LEU A 66 0.84 -13.93 -3.86
C LEU A 66 0.45 -13.01 -5.03
N GLU A 67 1.35 -12.11 -5.45
CA GLU A 67 1.10 -11.10 -6.51
C GLU A 67 -0.12 -10.19 -6.23
N LEU A 68 -0.37 -9.90 -4.95
CA LEU A 68 -1.46 -9.03 -4.52
C LEU A 68 -1.01 -7.56 -4.42
N ASP A 69 -1.94 -6.65 -4.69
CA ASP A 69 -1.74 -5.23 -4.45
C ASP A 69 -1.66 -4.94 -2.93
N ILE A 70 -0.56 -4.32 -2.51
CA ILE A 70 -0.30 -4.07 -1.09
C ILE A 70 -1.30 -3.08 -0.47
N ASP A 71 -1.81 -2.14 -1.26
CA ASP A 71 -2.75 -1.12 -0.78
C ASP A 71 -4.14 -1.73 -0.50
N SER A 72 -4.44 -2.90 -1.07
CA SER A 72 -5.63 -3.70 -0.71
C SER A 72 -5.49 -4.39 0.65
N ILE A 73 -4.26 -4.73 1.06
CA ILE A 73 -3.97 -5.48 2.29
C ILE A 73 -3.73 -4.54 3.48
N ILE A 74 -3.08 -3.40 3.25
CA ILE A 74 -2.67 -2.45 4.29
C ILE A 74 -3.32 -1.10 4.01
N GLU A 75 -4.29 -0.72 4.85
CA GLU A 75 -4.95 0.60 4.78
C GLU A 75 -4.31 1.56 5.78
N ASP A 76 -3.84 2.72 5.29
CA ASP A 76 -3.40 3.83 6.13
C ASP A 76 -4.53 4.85 6.31
N THR A 77 -5.15 4.85 7.48
CA THR A 77 -6.30 5.70 7.81
C THR A 77 -5.95 7.17 8.00
N LYS A 78 -4.66 7.54 8.10
CA LYS A 78 -4.24 8.95 8.17
C LYS A 78 -4.27 9.67 6.83
N ASN A 79 -4.15 8.95 5.72
CA ASN A 79 -3.97 9.54 4.38
C ASN A 79 -5.25 9.61 3.54
N LYS A 80 -6.40 9.19 4.09
CA LYS A 80 -7.67 9.09 3.35
C LYS A 80 -8.23 10.43 2.85
N THR A 81 -7.74 11.57 3.34
CA THR A 81 -8.20 12.91 2.91
C THR A 81 -7.51 13.47 1.66
N ARG A 82 -6.61 12.73 0.99
CA ARG A 82 -5.85 13.31 -0.16
C ARG A 82 -6.13 12.74 -1.55
N SER A 83 -6.94 11.68 -1.68
CA SER A 83 -7.30 11.12 -2.99
C SER A 83 -8.80 10.84 -3.08
N LEU A 84 -9.56 11.89 -3.39
CA LEU A 84 -10.67 11.89 -4.36
C LEU A 84 -11.20 13.33 -4.48
N ASN A 85 -10.40 14.24 -5.05
CA ASN A 85 -10.98 15.40 -5.74
C ASN A 85 -11.21 14.96 -7.19
N LEU A 86 -12.24 14.15 -7.41
CA LEU A 86 -12.81 14.00 -8.75
C LEU A 86 -13.69 15.25 -8.96
N PRO A 87 -13.44 16.08 -9.99
CA PRO A 87 -14.44 17.06 -10.38
C PRO A 87 -15.70 16.30 -10.80
N GLU A 88 -16.82 16.62 -10.16
CA GLU A 88 -18.14 16.07 -10.50
C GLU A 88 -18.44 16.29 -11.99
N PRO A 89 -18.96 15.29 -12.72
CA PRO A 89 -19.28 15.44 -14.12
C PRO A 89 -20.62 16.19 -14.27
N GLY A 90 -20.54 17.50 -14.47
CA GLY A 90 -21.67 18.27 -15.00
C GLY A 90 -21.80 19.67 -14.43
N GLU A 91 -21.12 20.63 -15.04
CA GLU A 91 -21.70 21.94 -15.33
C GLU A 91 -20.91 22.55 -16.51
N GLU A 92 -21.55 22.56 -17.68
CA GLU A 92 -21.08 23.35 -18.82
C GLU A 92 -21.13 24.83 -18.45
N ILE A 93 -20.00 25.54 -18.51
CA ILE A 93 -20.02 26.99 -18.69
C ILE A 93 -19.04 27.35 -19.81
N HIS A 94 -19.59 28.16 -20.70
CA HIS A 94 -19.11 28.53 -22.01
C HIS A 94 -17.87 29.43 -21.97
N THR A 95 -17.05 29.26 -23.02
CA THR A 95 -16.07 30.18 -23.63
C THR A 95 -15.89 31.58 -23.02
N ASP A 96 -14.65 31.94 -22.65
CA ASP A 96 -14.00 33.11 -23.25
C ASP A 96 -12.46 32.98 -23.22
N VAL A 97 -11.86 33.43 -24.32
CA VAL A 97 -10.42 33.48 -24.59
C VAL A 97 -9.84 34.72 -23.92
N SER A 98 -8.90 34.57 -22.98
CA SER A 98 -7.87 35.60 -22.78
C SER A 98 -6.65 35.11 -22.01
N ASN A 99 -5.55 34.98 -22.75
CA ASN A 99 -4.17 35.34 -22.39
C ASN A 99 -3.81 35.57 -20.90
N ASN A 100 -2.90 34.73 -20.37
CA ASN A 100 -1.55 35.23 -20.08
C ASN A 100 -0.52 34.10 -19.87
N LEU A 101 0.40 34.01 -20.82
CA LEU A 101 1.71 33.39 -20.70
C LEU A 101 2.64 34.38 -19.96
N SER A 102 2.98 34.09 -18.71
CA SER A 102 4.05 34.75 -17.95
C SER A 102 4.34 33.85 -16.74
N GLU A 103 5.54 33.37 -16.42
CA GLU A 103 6.88 33.67 -16.87
C GLU A 103 7.77 32.47 -16.55
N LYS A 104 8.64 32.10 -17.50
CA LYS A 104 9.75 31.18 -17.27
C LYS A 104 10.78 31.85 -16.37
N LYS A 105 11.25 31.16 -15.32
CA LYS A 105 12.63 31.30 -14.81
C LYS A 105 13.02 30.14 -13.89
N ILE A 106 13.56 29.06 -14.47
CA ILE A 106 14.49 28.19 -13.74
C ILE A 106 15.88 28.48 -14.30
N PHE A 107 16.70 29.06 -13.44
CA PHE A 107 18.05 29.53 -13.67
C PHE A 107 18.99 28.33 -13.87
N LEU A 108 19.56 28.21 -15.07
CA LEU A 108 20.66 27.29 -15.37
C LEU A 108 21.96 27.90 -14.82
N LEU A 109 22.47 27.31 -13.74
CA LEU A 109 23.79 27.66 -13.19
C LEU A 109 24.86 27.19 -14.20
N THR A 110 25.44 28.16 -14.89
CA THR A 110 26.60 27.98 -15.76
C THR A 110 27.86 27.86 -14.91
N LYS A 111 28.73 26.92 -15.30
CA LYS A 111 30.10 26.75 -14.79
C LYS A 111 30.95 27.99 -15.10
N ASP A 112 31.78 28.37 -14.15
CA ASP A 112 33.08 29.04 -14.32
C ASP A 112 33.98 28.46 -13.21
N LYS A 113 35.26 28.11 -13.38
CA LYS A 113 36.30 28.42 -14.37
C LYS A 113 37.37 27.32 -14.30
#